data_AF-A0A0Q0I327-F1
#
_entry.id   AF-A0A0Q0I327-F1
#
_cell.length_a   1.000
_cell.length_b   1.000
_cell.length_c   1.000
_cell.angle_alpha   90.00
_cell.angle_beta   90.00
_cell.angle_gamma   90.00
#
_symmetry.space_group_name_H-M   'P 1'
#
loop_
_entity.id
_entity.type
_entity.pdbx_description
1 polymer ?
#
loop_
_entity_poly.entity_id
_entity_poly.type
_entity_poly.pdbx_seq_one_letter_code
_entity_poly.pdbx_strand_id
1 'polypeptide(L)' 'MSYDVDSYGRPNNINVIKAKPEQVFNSEAKRALSKWQYSPKVVNGVAVPDKNLEMTIEFNLDN' A
#
# COMPACT_ATOMS: atom_id res chain seq x y z
N MET A 1 -7.28 0.60 2.10
CA MET A 1 -6.54 0.06 0.94
C MET A 1 -6.11 -1.36 1.26
N SER A 2 -6.05 -2.24 0.28
CA SER A 2 -5.38 -3.54 0.40
C SER A 2 -4.24 -3.64 -0.62
N TYR A 3 -3.16 -4.31 -0.27
CA TYR A 3 -1.98 -4.48 -1.12
C TYR A 3 -1.13 -5.66 -0.62
N ASP A 4 -0.20 -6.09 -1.47
CA ASP A 4 0.86 -7.03 -1.10
C ASP A 4 2.22 -6.32 -1.23
N VAL A 5 3.25 -6.86 -0.58
CA VAL A 5 4.63 -6.40 -0.69
C VAL A 5 5.48 -7.58 -1.15
N ASP A 6 6.26 -7.41 -2.21
CA ASP A 6 7.14 -8.47 -2.70
C ASP A 6 8.37 -8.69 -1.80
N SER A 7 9.16 -9.72 -2.11
CA SER A 7 10.40 -10.02 -1.39
C SER A 7 11.49 -8.94 -1.53
N TYR A 8 11.31 -7.95 -2.41
CA TYR A 8 12.16 -6.78 -2.54
C TYR A 8 11.61 -5.56 -1.80
N GLY A 9 10.47 -5.69 -1.11
CA GLY A 9 9.85 -4.61 -0.36
C GLY A 9 9.00 -3.66 -1.21
N ARG A 10 8.67 -4.01 -2.45
CA ARG A 10 7.86 -3.18 -3.34
C ARG A 10 6.37 -3.53 -3.25
N PRO A 11 5.49 -2.55 -3.06
CA PRO A 11 4.06 -2.76 -3.09
C PRO A 11 3.55 -3.20 -4.45
N ASN A 12 2.64 -4.17 -4.47
CA ASN A 12 1.91 -4.62 -5.65
C ASN A 12 0.46 -5.00 -5.28
N ASN A 13 -0.35 -5.38 -6.26
CA ASN A 13 -1.76 -5.74 -6.08
C ASN A 13 -2.59 -4.68 -5.32
N ILE A 14 -2.29 -3.39 -5.53
CA ILE A 14 -2.88 -2.29 -4.77
C ILE A 14 -4.35 -2.07 -5.18
N ASN A 15 -5.24 -2.22 -4.20
CA ASN A 15 -6.68 -2.06 -4.37
C ASN A 15 -7.29 -1.10 -3.32
N VAL A 16 -8.27 -0.32 -3.77
CA VAL A 16 -9.05 0.57 -2.89
C VAL A 16 -10.25 -0.23 -2.40
N ILE A 17 -10.24 -0.61 -1.12
CA ILE A 17 -11.36 -1.33 -0.47
C ILE A 17 -12.43 -0.39 0.12
N LYS A 18 -12.05 0.84 0.46
CA LYS A 18 -12.93 1.88 1.02
C LYS A 18 -12.32 3.25 0.77
N ALA A 19 -13.14 4.23 0.43
CA ALA A 19 -12.74 5.63 0.25
C ALA A 19 -13.87 6.57 0.68
N LYS A 20 -13.50 7.73 1.24
CA LYS A 20 -14.44 8.82 1.51
C LYS A 20 -13.70 10.17 1.37
N PRO A 21 -14.17 11.08 0.50
CA PRO A 21 -15.18 10.89 -0.54
C PRO A 21 -14.77 9.82 -1.57
N GLU A 22 -15.75 9.17 -2.19
CA GLU A 22 -15.49 8.11 -3.16
C GLU A 22 -14.83 8.66 -4.43
N GLN A 23 -13.87 7.91 -4.98
CA GLN A 23 -13.17 8.18 -6.26
C GLN A 23 -12.33 9.46 -6.34
N VAL A 24 -12.48 10.42 -5.44
CA VAL A 24 -11.73 11.70 -5.47
C VAL A 24 -10.23 11.51 -5.29
N PHE A 25 -9.82 10.64 -4.36
CA PHE A 25 -8.40 10.45 -4.00
C PHE A 25 -7.87 9.06 -4.39
N ASN A 26 -8.65 8.27 -5.13
CA ASN A 26 -8.31 6.87 -5.38
C ASN A 26 -7.04 6.72 -6.23
N SER A 27 -6.88 7.53 -7.29
CA SER A 27 -5.70 7.53 -8.15
C SER A 27 -4.44 7.96 -7.39
N GLU A 28 -4.58 9.01 -6.60
CA GLU A 28 -3.51 9.64 -5.82
C GLU A 28 -3.05 8.71 -4.70
N ALA A 29 -4.00 8.06 -4.00
CA ALA A 29 -3.71 7.04 -3.00
C ALA A 29 -2.94 5.85 -3.60
N LYS A 30 -3.38 5.33 -4.76
CA LYS A 30 -2.66 4.26 -5.46
C LYS A 30 -1.25 4.68 -5.90
N ARG A 31 -1.12 5.89 -6.45
CA ARG A 31 0.16 6.46 -6.90
C ARG A 31 1.12 6.76 -5.75
N ALA A 32 0.61 7.17 -4.60
CA ALA A 32 1.41 7.38 -3.40
C ALA A 32 1.95 6.04 -2.92
N LEU A 33 1.07 5.05 -2.74
CA LEU A 33 1.43 3.74 -2.22
C LEU A 33 2.40 2.98 -3.15
N SER A 34 2.27 3.12 -4.47
CA SER A 34 3.17 2.46 -5.43
C SER A 34 4.62 2.95 -5.37
N LYS A 35 4.87 4.10 -4.74
CA LYS A 35 6.21 4.67 -4.56
C LYS A 35 6.85 4.29 -3.22
N TRP A 36 6.10 3.66 -2.32
CA TRP A 36 6.61 3.30 -1.01
C TRP A 36 7.51 2.08 -1.11
N GLN A 37 8.48 2.01 -0.20
CA GLN A 37 9.43 0.92 -0.10
C GLN A 37 9.39 0.40 1.33
N TYR A 38 9.06 -0.87 1.48
CA TYR A 38 8.91 -1.54 2.76
C TYR A 38 10.14 -2.41 3.05
N SER A 39 10.35 -2.71 4.33
CA SER A 39 11.30 -3.77 4.69
C SER A 39 10.68 -5.11 4.30
N PRO A 40 11.41 -5.97 3.54
CA PRO A 40 10.92 -7.29 3.20
C PRO A 40 10.65 -8.10 4.46
N LYS A 41 9.58 -8.90 4.44
CA LYS A 41 9.34 -9.88 5.48
C LYS A 41 10.37 -10.99 5.34
N VAL A 42 11.06 -11.32 6.42
CA VAL A 42 12.07 -12.39 6.44
C VAL A 42 11.54 -13.56 7.26
N VAL A 43 11.53 -14.75 6.66
CA VAL A 43 11.18 -16.00 7.33
C VAL A 43 12.32 -16.98 7.10
N ASN A 44 12.91 -17.50 8.18
CA ASN A 44 14.08 -18.41 8.13
C ASN A 44 15.27 -17.86 7.33
N GLY A 45 15.53 -16.55 7.44
CA GLY A 45 16.63 -15.88 6.73
C GLY A 45 16.37 -15.60 5.25
N VAL A 46 15.19 -15.98 4.72
CA VAL A 46 14.80 -15.75 3.33
C VAL A 46 13.75 -14.65 3.27
N ALA A 47 13.94 -13.67 2.39
CA ALA A 47 12.95 -12.64 2.12
C ALA A 47 11.76 -13.26 1.37
N VAL A 48 10.57 -13.13 1.94
CA VAL A 48 9.31 -13.67 1.41
C VAL A 48 8.32 -12.52 1.14
N PRO A 49 7.42 -12.67 0.15
CA PRO A 49 6.34 -11.71 -0.04
C PRO A 49 5.44 -11.64 1.20
N ASP A 50 5.01 -10.43 1.56
CA ASP A 50 3.98 -10.19 2.56
C ASP A 50 2.65 -9.88 1.86
N LYS A 51 1.57 -10.56 2.28
CA LYS A 51 0.30 -10.54 1.55
C LYS A 51 -0.86 -10.11 2.43
N ASN A 52 -1.90 -9.58 1.79
CA ASN A 52 -3.14 -9.13 2.43
C ASN A 52 -2.89 -8.00 3.46
N LEU A 53 -1.99 -7.08 3.13
CA LEU A 53 -1.75 -5.91 3.96
C LEU A 53 -2.87 -4.90 3.76
N GLU A 54 -3.24 -4.23 4.85
CA GLU A 54 -4.23 -3.16 4.83
C GLU A 54 -3.63 -1.85 5.36
N MET A 55 -4.05 -0.74 4.74
CA MET A 55 -3.64 0.60 5.14
C MET A 55 -4.71 1.63 4.82
N THR A 56 -4.83 2.63 5.67
CA THR A 56 -5.64 3.83 5.43
C THR A 56 -4.71 5.01 5.16
N ILE A 57 -4.97 5.75 4.09
CA ILE A 57 -4.28 7.00 3.76
C ILE A 57 -5.24 8.14 4.09
N GLU A 58 -4.78 9.07 4.93
CA GLU A 58 -5.53 10.27 5.28
C GLU A 58 -4.99 11.47 4.49
N PHE A 59 -5.90 12.24 3.90
CA PHE A 59 -5.60 13.47 3.19
C PHE A 59 -6.09 14.64 4.04
N ASN A 60 -5.14 15.44 4.54
CA ASN A 60 -5.44 16.69 5.22
C ASN A 60 -5.22 17.84 4.24
N LEU A 61 -6.25 18.66 4.06
CA LEU A 61 -6.17 19.89 3.27
C LEU A 61 -5.91 21.02 4.26
N ASP A 62 -4.68 21.52 4.27
CA ASP A 62 -4.35 22.76 4.97
C ASP A 62 -4.85 23.94 4.12
N ASN A 63 -5.51 24.89 4.79
CA ASN A 63 -6.03 26.13 4.18
C ASN A 63 -4.93 27.18 4.00
#